data_AF-A0A4Q0IQ54-F1
#
_entry.id   AF-A0A4Q0IQ54-F1
#
_cell.length_a   1.000
_cell.length_b   1.000
_cell.length_c   1.000
_cell.angle_alpha   90.00
_cell.angle_beta   90.00
_cell.angle_gamma   90.00
#
_symmetry.space_group_name_H-M   'P 1'
#
loop_
_entity.id
_entity.type
_entity.pdbx_description
1 polymer ?
#
loop_
_entity_poly.entity_id
_entity_poly.type
_entity_poly.pdbx_seq_one_letter_code
_entity_poly.pdbx_strand_id
1 'polypeptide(L)'
;MAASVAAIALTATAVVVSYQLRTDNNANEPAVVSLPGGAEVDRSDEIIRLEFKDAPLSEVVDGVEDAYGVTLANVPEGDLRLTLSYEGNAKDFIETVNELLGTDIRIEK
;
A
#
# COMPACT_ATOMS: atom_id res chain seq x y z
N MET A 1 36.49 -12.72 11.68
CA MET A 1 35.07 -12.31 11.58
C MET A 1 34.79 -12.07 10.11
N ALA A 2 33.99 -12.91 9.46
CA ALA A 2 33.57 -12.71 8.08
C ALA A 2 32.15 -12.14 8.13
N ALA A 3 32.01 -10.86 7.79
CA ALA A 3 30.72 -10.19 7.66
C ALA A 3 30.22 -10.44 6.23
N SER A 4 29.41 -11.48 6.05
CA SER A 4 28.74 -11.73 4.79
C SER A 4 27.53 -10.80 4.70
N VAL A 5 27.69 -9.65 4.07
CA VAL A 5 26.55 -8.82 3.66
C VAL A 5 25.91 -9.52 2.47
N ALA A 6 24.81 -10.25 2.73
CA ALA A 6 24.03 -10.86 1.66
C ALA A 6 23.26 -9.73 0.95
N ALA A 7 23.80 -9.27 -0.18
CA ALA A 7 23.09 -8.38 -1.09
C ALA A 7 22.02 -9.22 -1.82
N ILE A 8 20.76 -9.08 -1.41
CA ILE A 8 19.63 -9.73 -2.09
C ILE A 8 19.25 -8.83 -3.27
N ALA A 9 19.68 -9.18 -4.47
CA ALA A 9 19.21 -8.53 -5.69
C ALA A 9 17.83 -9.09 -6.04
N LEU A 10 16.77 -8.38 -5.64
CA LEU A 10 15.39 -8.69 -6.01
C LEU A 10 15.10 -8.08 -7.38
N THR A 11 15.17 -8.88 -8.44
CA THR A 11 14.61 -8.50 -9.74
C THR A 11 13.11 -8.78 -9.71
N ALA A 12 12.33 -7.81 -9.25
CA ALA A 12 10.87 -7.88 -9.30
C ALA A 12 10.40 -7.47 -10.70
N THR A 13 9.96 -8.44 -11.50
CA THR A 13 9.20 -8.15 -12.72
C THR A 13 7.77 -7.78 -12.31
N ALA A 14 7.42 -6.52 -12.40
CA ALA A 14 6.05 -6.08 -12.18
C ALA A 14 5.18 -6.55 -13.36
N VAL A 15 4.36 -7.59 -13.14
CA VAL A 15 3.20 -7.85 -13.99
C VAL A 15 2.07 -7.00 -13.45
N VAL A 16 1.74 -5.94 -14.18
CA VAL A 16 0.54 -5.14 -13.92
C VAL A 16 -0.65 -5.98 -14.36
N VAL A 17 -1.36 -6.59 -13.41
CA VAL A 17 -2.68 -7.19 -13.68
C VAL A 17 -3.68 -6.04 -13.67
N SER A 18 -3.88 -5.43 -14.84
CA SER A 18 -4.98 -4.49 -15.05
C SER A 18 -6.29 -5.26 -15.00
N TYR A 19 -7.04 -5.09 -13.91
CA TYR A 19 -8.45 -5.50 -13.82
C TYR A 19 -9.25 -4.63 -14.81
N GLN A 20 -9.38 -5.12 -16.05
CA GLN A 20 -10.31 -4.57 -17.02
C GLN A 20 -11.73 -4.92 -16.57
N LEU A 21 -12.28 -4.09 -15.68
CA LEU A 21 -13.72 -4.02 -15.45
C LEU A 21 -14.34 -3.73 -16.82
N ARG A 22 -14.98 -4.73 -17.43
CA ARG A 22 -15.75 -4.54 -18.67
C ARG A 22 -16.94 -3.65 -18.34
N THR A 23 -16.74 -2.35 -18.44
CA THR A 23 -17.79 -1.41 -18.74
C THR A 23 -17.73 -1.21 -20.24
N ASP A 24 -18.58 -1.93 -20.96
CA ASP A 24 -18.95 -1.58 -22.32
C ASP A 24 -19.40 -0.11 -22.28
N ASN A 25 -18.59 0.82 -22.80
CA ASN A 25 -19.04 1.97 -23.57
C ASN A 25 -17.84 2.65 -24.25
N ASN A 26 -18.07 2.94 -25.52
CA ASN A 26 -17.16 3.42 -26.55
C ASN A 26 -16.57 4.81 -26.20
N ALA A 27 -15.24 4.96 -26.19
CA ALA A 27 -14.48 6.12 -26.72
C ALA A 27 -12.99 6.04 -26.34
N ASN A 28 -12.13 6.15 -27.35
CA ASN A 28 -10.68 6.29 -27.21
C ASN A 28 -10.30 7.66 -26.63
N GLU A 29 -9.88 7.72 -25.37
CA GLU A 29 -9.03 8.77 -24.81
C GLU A 29 -8.10 8.12 -23.78
N PRO A 30 -6.80 8.49 -23.67
CA PRO A 30 -5.95 8.03 -22.58
C PRO A 30 -6.46 8.66 -21.27
N ALA A 31 -7.41 7.98 -20.64
CA ALA A 31 -7.98 8.39 -19.38
C ALA A 31 -6.89 8.36 -18.31
N VAL A 32 -6.53 9.54 -17.81
CA VAL A 32 -6.16 9.69 -16.41
C VAL A 32 -7.15 8.85 -15.59
N VAL A 33 -6.66 7.92 -14.80
CA VAL A 33 -7.51 7.10 -13.92
C VAL A 33 -8.10 8.03 -12.87
N SER A 34 -9.27 8.59 -13.19
CA SER A 34 -10.20 9.09 -12.18
C SER A 34 -11.00 7.89 -11.70
N LEU A 35 -10.63 7.40 -10.52
CA LEU A 35 -11.38 6.43 -9.73
C LEU A 35 -12.87 6.85 -9.70
N PRO A 36 -13.84 5.96 -10.01
CA PRO A 36 -15.25 6.30 -9.81
C PRO A 36 -15.47 6.57 -8.31
N GLY A 37 -16.08 7.71 -8.05
CA GLY A 37 -16.03 8.36 -6.75
C GLY A 37 -16.66 7.59 -5.58
N GLY A 38 -16.17 7.92 -4.39
CA GLY A 38 -17.02 8.52 -3.37
C GLY A 38 -17.96 7.59 -2.62
N ALA A 39 -17.63 6.31 -2.54
CA ALA A 39 -17.98 5.51 -1.38
C ALA A 39 -16.68 4.89 -0.87
N GLU A 40 -16.38 5.18 0.39
CA GLU A 40 -15.41 4.47 1.24
C GLU A 40 -15.90 3.02 1.33
N VAL A 41 -15.61 2.25 0.27
CA VAL A 41 -15.86 0.82 0.27
C VAL A 41 -14.78 0.24 1.15
N ASP A 42 -15.18 -0.17 2.35
CA ASP A 42 -14.33 -0.89 3.28
C ASP A 42 -13.78 -2.14 2.58
N ARG A 43 -12.49 -2.08 2.21
CA ARG A 43 -11.72 -3.18 1.61
C ARG A 43 -10.69 -3.70 2.60
N SER A 44 -10.90 -3.46 3.90
CA SER A 44 -10.00 -3.87 5.00
C SER A 44 -9.59 -5.34 4.94
N ASP A 45 -10.49 -6.22 4.49
CA ASP A 45 -10.31 -7.67 4.39
C ASP A 45 -9.82 -8.14 3.00
N GLU A 46 -9.73 -7.24 2.01
CA GLU A 46 -9.28 -7.57 0.67
C GLU A 46 -7.76 -7.76 0.62
N ILE A 47 -7.29 -8.67 -0.23
CA ILE A 47 -5.85 -8.88 -0.44
C ILE A 47 -5.36 -7.93 -1.52
N ILE A 48 -4.64 -6.88 -1.11
CA ILE A 48 -4.09 -5.85 -2.00
C ILE A 48 -2.57 -5.89 -1.92
N ARG A 49 -1.93 -5.74 -3.08
CA ARG A 49 -0.47 -5.59 -3.15
C ARG A 49 -0.09 -4.12 -3.14
N LEU A 50 0.67 -3.72 -2.13
CA LEU A 50 1.24 -2.39 -1.98
C LEU A 50 2.76 -2.42 -2.14
N GLU A 51 3.31 -1.36 -2.74
CA GLU A 51 4.75 -1.21 -2.92
C GLU A 51 5.15 0.23 -2.64
N PHE A 52 6.04 0.40 -1.66
CA PHE A 52 6.61 1.67 -1.24
C PHE A 52 8.10 1.65 -1.50
N LYS A 53 8.63 2.75 -2.04
CA LYS A 53 10.05 2.90 -2.39
C LYS A 53 10.57 4.21 -1.83
N ASP A 54 11.39 4.12 -0.79
CA ASP A 54 11.88 5.29 -0.05
C ASP A 54 10.74 6.28 0.32
N ALA A 55 9.55 5.75 0.60
CA ALA A 55 8.35 6.57 0.80
C ALA A 55 8.29 7.04 2.25
N PRO A 56 7.98 8.32 2.51
CA PRO A 56 7.76 8.81 3.86
C PRO A 56 6.53 8.12 4.47
N LEU A 57 6.53 7.90 5.78
CA LEU A 57 5.45 7.20 6.48
C LEU A 57 4.08 7.85 6.24
N SER A 58 4.01 9.17 6.10
CA SER A 58 2.77 9.88 5.74
C SER A 58 2.22 9.46 4.37
N GLU A 59 3.07 9.24 3.38
CA GLU A 59 2.66 8.75 2.04
C GLU A 59 2.27 7.28 2.09
N VAL A 60 2.97 6.49 2.92
CA VAL A 60 2.59 5.09 3.16
C VAL A 60 1.19 5.00 3.77
N VAL A 61 0.90 5.84 4.76
CA VAL A 61 -0.41 5.92 5.41
C VAL A 61 -1.49 6.29 4.40
N ASP A 62 -1.30 7.38 3.65
CA ASP A 62 -2.26 7.84 2.63
C ASP A 62 -2.53 6.76 1.58
N GLY A 63 -1.49 6.07 1.11
CA GLY A 63 -1.63 4.98 0.14
C GLY A 63 -2.36 3.75 0.69
N VAL A 64 -2.25 3.47 1.99
CA VAL A 64 -2.97 2.36 2.67
C VAL A 64 -4.42 2.74 2.88
N GLU A 65 -4.69 3.97 3.31
CA GLU A 65 -6.04 4.52 3.48
C GLU A 65 -6.81 4.50 2.16
N ASP A 66 -6.18 4.95 1.06
CA ASP A 66 -6.78 4.92 -0.29
C ASP A 66 -7.02 3.48 -0.80
N ALA A 67 -6.03 2.60 -0.64
CA ALA A 67 -6.11 1.25 -1.16
C ALA A 67 -7.20 0.42 -0.45
N TYR A 68 -7.17 0.41 0.89
CA TYR A 68 -8.09 -0.39 1.70
C TYR A 68 -9.37 0.34 2.09
N GLY A 69 -9.48 1.65 1.83
CA GLY A 69 -10.64 2.45 2.24
C GLY A 69 -10.77 2.55 3.75
N VAL A 70 -9.64 2.62 4.48
CA VAL A 70 -9.58 2.68 5.94
C VAL A 70 -9.06 4.03 6.40
N THR A 71 -9.28 4.36 7.67
CA THR A 71 -8.61 5.51 8.31
C THR A 71 -7.62 5.01 9.34
N LEU A 72 -6.39 5.53 9.32
CA LEU A 72 -5.33 5.16 10.25
C LEU A 72 -5.17 6.19 11.36
N ALA A 73 -5.15 5.72 12.60
CA ALA A 73 -4.94 6.52 13.80
C ALA A 73 -3.61 6.16 14.48
N ASN A 74 -3.15 7.07 15.35
CA ASN A 74 -1.92 6.91 16.14
C ASN A 74 -0.65 6.73 15.29
N VAL A 75 -0.62 7.38 14.12
CA VAL A 75 0.54 7.41 13.24
C VAL A 75 1.64 8.26 13.89
N PRO A 76 2.85 7.74 14.08
CA PRO A 76 3.96 8.50 14.66
C PRO A 76 4.42 9.62 13.72
N GLU A 77 4.68 10.79 14.29
CA GLU A 77 5.23 11.92 13.55
C GLU A 77 6.75 11.76 13.37
N GLY A 78 7.27 11.99 12.15
CA GLY A 78 8.71 12.00 11.89
C GLY A 78 9.10 11.73 10.44
N ASP A 79 10.40 11.89 10.14
CA ASP A 79 11.02 11.60 8.83
C ASP A 79 11.33 10.10 8.64
N LEU A 80 10.38 9.22 9.00
CA LEU A 80 10.51 7.79 8.77
C LEU A 80 10.22 7.48 7.29
N ARG A 81 11.14 6.77 6.64
CA ARG A 81 10.99 6.32 5.25
C ARG A 81 10.99 4.81 5.19
N LEU A 82 10.08 4.26 4.39
CA LEU A 82 9.88 2.82 4.22
C LEU A 82 10.08 2.43 2.76
N THR A 83 10.81 1.34 2.57
CA THR A 83 10.85 0.60 1.32
C THR A 83 10.33 -0.80 1.61
N LEU A 84 9.13 -1.10 1.14
CA LEU A 84 8.42 -2.34 1.45
C LEU A 84 7.54 -2.73 0.26
N SER A 85 7.59 -4.00 -0.12
CA SER A 85 6.57 -4.62 -0.96
C SER A 85 5.78 -5.57 -0.09
N TYR A 86 4.48 -5.36 0.00
CA TYR A 86 3.58 -6.14 0.86
C TYR A 86 2.36 -6.58 0.05
N GLU A 87 1.85 -7.78 0.34
CA GLU A 87 0.64 -8.32 -0.27
C GLU A 87 -0.17 -8.99 0.84
N GLY A 88 -1.35 -8.45 1.13
CA GLY A 88 -2.16 -8.89 2.25
C GLY A 88 -3.34 -7.96 2.49
N ASN A 89 -3.88 -7.97 3.71
CA ASN A 89 -5.00 -7.12 4.10
C ASN A 89 -4.54 -5.93 4.97
N ALA A 90 -5.43 -4.96 5.23
CA ALA A 90 -5.07 -3.75 5.97
C ALA A 90 -4.53 -4.05 7.38
N LYS A 91 -5.15 -5.00 8.07
CA LYS A 91 -4.78 -5.38 9.44
C LYS A 91 -3.36 -5.95 9.50
N ASP A 92 -3.06 -6.91 8.63
CA ASP A 92 -1.77 -7.60 8.60
C ASP A 92 -0.66 -6.66 8.09
N PHE A 93 -0.98 -5.72 7.19
CA PHE A 93 -0.07 -4.63 6.80
C PHE A 93 0.31 -3.78 8.02
N ILE A 94 -0.68 -3.32 8.79
CA ILE A 94 -0.46 -2.47 9.96
C ILE A 94 0.30 -3.22 11.04
N GLU A 95 0.00 -4.50 11.27
CA GLU A 95 0.77 -5.36 12.18
C GLU A 95 2.24 -5.42 11.74
N THR A 96 2.50 -5.65 10.46
CA THR A 96 3.85 -5.65 9.89
C THR A 96 4.57 -4.31 10.09
N VAL A 97 3.91 -3.18 9.79
CA VAL A 97 4.49 -1.84 9.97
C VAL A 97 4.76 -1.54 11.44
N ASN A 98 3.84 -1.92 12.32
CA ASN A 98 4.00 -1.78 13.78
C ASN A 98 5.19 -2.58 14.29
N GLU A 99 5.37 -3.82 13.84
CA GLU A 99 6.52 -4.65 14.21
C GLU A 99 7.84 -4.09 13.65
N LEU A 100 7.84 -3.59 12.41
CA LEU A 100 9.04 -3.04 11.76
C LEU A 100 9.51 -1.73 12.39
N LEU A 101 8.57 -0.83 12.69
CA LEU A 101 8.88 0.50 13.20
C LEU A 101 8.80 0.59 14.74
N GLY A 102 8.31 -0.45 15.42
CA GLY A 102 8.02 -0.41 16.85
C GLY A 102 6.91 0.59 17.19
N THR A 103 5.88 0.64 16.36
CA THR A 103 4.79 1.63 16.44
C THR A 103 3.46 0.96 16.86
N ASP A 104 2.44 1.77 17.10
CA ASP A 104 1.12 1.32 17.58
C ASP A 104 0.00 1.96 16.74
N ILE A 105 0.18 1.92 15.42
CA ILE A 105 -0.79 2.38 14.43
C ILE A 105 -2.03 1.49 14.49
N ARG A 106 -3.23 2.07 14.36
CA ARG A 106 -4.51 1.36 14.45
C ARG A 106 -5.47 1.83 13.36
N ILE A 107 -6.39 0.95 12.94
CA ILE A 107 -7.51 1.33 12.08
C ILE A 107 -8.57 2.02 12.95
N GLU A 108 -8.94 3.24 12.59
CA GLU A 108 -10.10 3.95 13.14
C GLU A 108 -11.38 3.40 12.49
N LYS A 109 -12.41 3.15 13.30
CA LYS A 109 -13.63 2.43 12.89
C LYS A 109 -14.87 3.26 13.16
#